data_AF-A0A962I3G4-F1
#
_entry.id   AF-A0A962I3G4-F1
#
_cell.length_a   1.000
_cell.length_b   1.000
_cell.length_c   1.000
_cell.angle_alpha   90.00
_cell.angle_beta   90.00
_cell.angle_gamma   90.00
#
_symmetry.space_group_name_H-M   'P 1'
#
loop_
_entity.id
_entity.type
_entity.pdbx_description
1 polymer ?
#
loop_
_entity_poly.entity_id
_entity_poly.type
_entity_poly.pdbx_seq_one_letter_code
_entity_poly.pdbx_strand_id
1 'polypeptide(L)'
;GSRLAAVLAALVYAVTFEAVHVSRLAFPSNTLPLVQAATFYFFWRGWRRKEHGGGRWSLAISGLFLGLAVQSYYAGLAIVAGMGLAWAVWLWRERRQALPGAIAFWLAFLVPTLPWLLLVAPQVLGSQHTGGQFVLSPAVNQGAPLQLLARQMLEHAALFGFTGDQIWRHNLPGRPFFDLPLALFFWGGVVLALVRVRRAAYAFLLVQLIFGILPGALARTDTGPVILHLTAMFVPACVFPALSMDWLADKAGAWRRWARPTVAALFCILLGATAVRTYVDYFQTWTEGVAGSMSLDELFVETAQVMNQRSADGIDAWVLPMSGSAGSDGQARSLDFVYDQATPAVWVAANDNTAGAVLQQALTGRQRVALVTWDWDALKWAAPAYSDEKGLLPFLLAQNGRLVEQQAYYGFTVDIYDLASDLAFDSLPDRMHASEAAFGDGSLTLSGYVHGEAALSDEPLWLALQWQASTPPGRDLKAAVTLVDPAGHVIVQDDQLLRNAAGESSVSWPA
;
A
#
# COMPACT_ATOMS: atom_id res chain seq x y z
N GLY A 1 8.85 -14.76 -38.59
CA GLY A 1 7.79 -14.13 -37.80
C GLY A 1 7.74 -14.70 -36.39
N SER A 2 6.93 -15.73 -36.14
CA SER A 2 6.42 -16.03 -34.78
C SER A 2 7.43 -16.34 -33.65
N ARG A 3 8.59 -16.94 -33.93
CA ARG A 3 9.60 -17.22 -32.87
C ARG A 3 10.33 -15.96 -32.40
N LEU A 4 10.62 -15.04 -33.31
CA LEU A 4 11.30 -13.79 -32.98
C LEU A 4 10.41 -12.92 -32.08
N ALA A 5 9.15 -12.71 -32.47
CA ALA A 5 8.19 -11.95 -31.66
C ALA A 5 8.03 -12.51 -30.22
N ALA A 6 8.04 -13.84 -30.06
CA ALA A 6 7.96 -14.46 -28.74
C ALA A 6 9.19 -14.17 -27.86
N VAL A 7 10.40 -14.30 -28.42
CA VAL A 7 11.65 -13.99 -27.71
C VAL A 7 11.70 -12.51 -27.34
N LEU A 8 11.32 -11.63 -28.26
CA LEU A 8 11.30 -10.20 -28.01
C LEU A 8 10.29 -9.79 -26.96
N ALA A 9 9.10 -10.39 -26.95
CA ALA A 9 8.09 -10.12 -25.91
C ALA A 9 8.60 -10.52 -24.52
N ALA A 10 9.31 -11.66 -24.44
CA ALA A 10 9.94 -12.09 -23.20
C ALA A 10 11.08 -11.15 -22.77
N LEU A 11 11.90 -10.66 -23.72
CA LEU A 11 12.94 -9.68 -23.42
C LEU A 11 12.36 -8.33 -22.99
N VAL A 12 11.29 -7.85 -23.63
CA VAL A 12 10.57 -6.63 -23.23
C VAL A 12 10.11 -6.76 -21.78
N TYR A 13 9.43 -7.87 -21.44
CA TYR A 13 8.99 -8.13 -20.06
C TYR A 13 10.17 -8.16 -19.07
N ALA A 14 11.29 -8.78 -19.44
CA ALA A 14 12.45 -8.91 -18.58
C ALA A 14 13.16 -7.57 -18.28
N VAL A 15 13.02 -6.56 -19.14
CA VAL A 15 13.66 -5.25 -18.98
C VAL A 15 12.70 -4.15 -18.53
N THR A 16 11.39 -4.41 -18.51
CA THR A 16 10.38 -3.47 -17.99
C THR A 16 10.57 -3.28 -16.48
N PHE A 17 10.63 -2.02 -16.06
CA PHE A 17 10.90 -1.66 -14.66
C PHE A 17 9.87 -2.26 -13.70
N GLU A 18 8.59 -2.11 -14.00
CA GLU A 18 7.49 -2.57 -13.15
C GLU A 18 7.49 -4.10 -13.01
N ALA A 19 7.91 -4.82 -14.06
CA ALA A 19 8.07 -6.27 -14.00
C ALA A 19 9.25 -6.66 -13.10
N VAL A 20 10.39 -5.95 -13.18
CA VAL A 20 11.54 -6.14 -12.29
C VAL A 20 11.18 -5.81 -10.83
N HIS A 21 10.49 -4.69 -10.64
CA HIS A 21 10.08 -4.16 -9.35
C HIS A 21 9.13 -5.09 -8.61
N VAL A 22 8.01 -5.45 -9.24
CA VAL A 22 7.03 -6.38 -8.66
C VAL A 22 7.68 -7.74 -8.38
N SER A 23 8.55 -8.24 -9.27
CA SER A 23 9.21 -9.54 -9.06
C SER A 23 10.20 -9.58 -7.88
N ARG A 24 10.61 -8.42 -7.34
CA ARG A 24 11.59 -8.32 -6.24
C ARG A 24 11.00 -7.90 -4.91
N LEU A 25 9.75 -7.43 -4.90
CA LEU A 25 8.98 -7.18 -3.69
C LEU A 25 7.98 -8.31 -3.50
N ALA A 26 7.76 -8.79 -2.28
CA ALA A 26 6.90 -9.94 -2.01
C ALA A 26 5.38 -9.61 -2.12
N PHE A 27 4.94 -9.06 -3.26
CA PHE A 27 3.53 -8.77 -3.50
C PHE A 27 2.75 -10.02 -3.89
N PRO A 28 1.46 -10.12 -3.50
CA PRO A 28 0.59 -11.22 -3.91
C PRO A 28 0.48 -11.38 -5.45
N SER A 29 0.66 -10.29 -6.20
CA SER A 29 0.56 -10.26 -7.66
C SER A 29 1.75 -10.88 -8.41
N ASN A 30 2.84 -11.25 -7.74
CA ASN A 30 4.08 -11.69 -8.41
C ASN A 30 3.91 -12.93 -9.28
N THR A 31 3.08 -13.87 -8.84
CA THR A 31 2.85 -15.12 -9.57
C THR A 31 1.88 -14.93 -10.75
N LEU A 32 1.14 -13.82 -10.80
CA LEU A 32 0.08 -13.57 -11.76
C LEU A 32 0.56 -13.58 -13.22
N PRO A 33 1.66 -12.89 -13.61
CA PRO A 33 2.13 -12.90 -15.00
C PRO A 33 2.54 -14.29 -15.49
N LEU A 34 3.13 -15.11 -14.61
CA LEU A 34 3.52 -16.49 -14.95
C LEU A 34 2.30 -17.37 -15.22
N VAL A 35 1.32 -17.37 -14.31
CA VAL A 35 0.09 -18.17 -14.49
C VAL A 35 -0.77 -17.64 -15.64
N GLN A 36 -0.75 -16.33 -15.90
CA GLN A 36 -1.39 -15.73 -17.07
C GLN A 36 -0.74 -16.20 -18.37
N ALA A 37 0.59 -16.13 -18.48
CA ALA A 37 1.32 -16.60 -19.65
C ALA A 37 1.08 -18.10 -19.91
N ALA A 38 1.07 -18.91 -18.84
CA ALA A 38 0.73 -20.33 -18.91
C ALA A 38 -0.71 -20.55 -19.42
N THR A 39 -1.69 -19.81 -18.86
CA THR A 39 -3.08 -19.81 -19.34
C THR A 39 -3.13 -19.53 -20.83
N PHE A 40 -2.51 -18.45 -21.29
CA PHE A 40 -2.56 -18.06 -22.70
C PHE A 40 -1.88 -19.10 -23.61
N TYR A 41 -0.72 -19.62 -23.20
CA TYR A 41 0.02 -20.62 -23.95
C TYR A 41 -0.80 -21.91 -24.12
N PHE A 42 -1.33 -22.46 -23.02
CA PHE A 42 -2.07 -23.70 -23.04
C PHE A 42 -3.43 -23.56 -23.74
N PHE A 43 -4.08 -22.40 -23.62
CA PHE A 43 -5.28 -22.07 -24.39
C PHE A 43 -5.01 -22.15 -25.90
N TRP A 44 -4.00 -21.43 -26.40
CA TRP A 44 -3.64 -21.41 -27.82
C TRP A 44 -3.02 -22.73 -28.32
N ARG A 45 -2.40 -23.51 -27.44
CA ARG A 45 -1.92 -24.87 -27.76
C ARG A 45 -3.10 -25.83 -27.93
N GLY A 46 -4.07 -25.78 -27.03
CA GLY A 46 -5.31 -26.56 -27.11
C GLY A 46 -6.11 -26.22 -28.36
N TRP A 47 -6.24 -24.92 -28.64
CA TRP A 47 -6.89 -24.41 -29.85
C TRP A 47 -6.29 -25.01 -31.13
N ARG A 48 -4.96 -24.95 -31.29
CA ARG A 48 -4.27 -25.44 -32.49
C ARG A 48 -4.35 -26.95 -32.68
N ARG A 49 -4.59 -27.72 -31.61
CA ARG A 49 -4.66 -29.19 -31.64
C ARG A 49 -6.09 -29.73 -31.77
N LYS A 50 -7.07 -28.86 -32.01
CA LYS A 50 -8.50 -29.21 -32.07
C LYS A 50 -8.80 -30.35 -33.06
N GLU A 51 -8.12 -30.39 -34.20
CA GLU A 51 -8.34 -31.38 -35.27
C GLU A 51 -7.96 -32.82 -34.89
N HIS A 52 -7.09 -33.00 -33.88
CA HIS A 52 -6.51 -34.31 -33.54
C HIS A 52 -7.06 -34.88 -32.22
N GLY A 53 -8.14 -34.32 -31.67
CA GLY A 53 -8.77 -34.78 -30.41
C GLY A 53 -7.97 -34.53 -29.12
N GLY A 54 -6.65 -34.27 -29.21
CA GLY A 54 -5.74 -34.07 -28.08
C GLY A 54 -5.68 -32.66 -27.48
N GLY A 55 -6.49 -31.71 -27.95
CA GLY A 55 -6.48 -30.32 -27.47
C GLY A 55 -7.08 -30.13 -26.05
N ARG A 56 -7.93 -31.05 -25.61
CA ARG A 56 -8.69 -30.93 -24.35
C ARG A 56 -7.82 -30.86 -23.11
N TRP A 57 -6.76 -31.67 -23.04
CA TRP A 57 -5.82 -31.66 -21.91
C TRP A 57 -5.10 -30.31 -21.80
N SER A 58 -4.72 -29.70 -22.93
CA SER A 58 -4.13 -28.35 -22.90
C SER A 58 -5.15 -27.30 -22.45
N LEU A 59 -6.42 -27.41 -22.86
CA LEU A 59 -7.47 -26.50 -22.39
C LEU A 59 -7.78 -26.69 -20.89
N ALA A 60 -7.76 -27.92 -20.38
CA ALA A 60 -7.91 -28.20 -18.95
C ALA A 60 -6.76 -27.59 -18.14
N ILE A 61 -5.50 -27.79 -18.57
CA ILE A 61 -4.33 -27.15 -17.94
C ILE A 61 -4.46 -25.63 -17.98
N SER A 62 -4.95 -25.07 -19.09
CA SER A 62 -5.21 -23.64 -19.20
C SER A 62 -6.25 -23.15 -18.19
N GLY A 63 -7.34 -23.90 -17.99
CA GLY A 63 -8.35 -23.59 -17.00
C GLY A 63 -7.81 -23.65 -15.57
N LEU A 64 -7.00 -24.66 -15.26
CA LEU A 64 -6.31 -24.80 -13.98
C LEU A 64 -5.45 -23.56 -13.68
N PHE A 65 -4.62 -23.12 -14.63
CA PHE A 65 -3.80 -21.91 -14.47
C PHE A 65 -4.64 -20.63 -14.34
N LEU A 66 -5.77 -20.52 -15.04
CA LEU A 66 -6.67 -19.39 -14.85
C LEU A 66 -7.22 -19.33 -13.43
N GLY A 67 -7.56 -20.48 -12.85
CA GLY A 67 -8.07 -20.52 -11.49
C GLY A 67 -6.99 -20.27 -10.44
N LEU A 68 -5.74 -20.68 -10.69
CA LEU A 68 -4.59 -20.24 -9.89
C LEU A 68 -4.35 -18.73 -10.00
N ALA A 69 -4.71 -18.09 -11.12
CA ALA A 69 -4.64 -16.64 -11.26
C ALA A 69 -5.57 -15.91 -10.29
N VAL A 70 -6.76 -16.46 -10.02
CA VAL A 70 -7.71 -15.92 -9.02
C VAL A 70 -7.16 -16.06 -7.60
N GLN A 71 -6.38 -17.10 -7.33
CA GLN A 71 -5.75 -17.33 -6.02
C GLN A 71 -4.53 -16.41 -5.78
N SER A 72 -3.88 -15.93 -6.84
CA SER A 72 -2.73 -15.03 -6.71
C SER A 72 -3.15 -13.63 -6.28
N TYR A 73 -4.02 -12.98 -7.07
CA TYR A 73 -4.37 -11.58 -6.84
C TYR A 73 -5.69 -11.20 -7.50
N TYR A 74 -6.36 -10.16 -7.00
CA TYR A 74 -7.66 -9.71 -7.51
C TYR A 74 -7.65 -9.35 -9.01
N ALA A 75 -6.52 -8.90 -9.54
CA ALA A 75 -6.36 -8.67 -10.99
C ALA A 75 -6.54 -9.96 -11.82
N GLY A 76 -6.45 -11.15 -11.21
CA GLY A 76 -6.81 -12.42 -11.84
C GLY A 76 -8.25 -12.47 -12.36
N LEU A 77 -9.18 -11.75 -11.73
CA LEU A 77 -10.56 -11.63 -12.21
C LEU A 77 -10.66 -10.95 -13.58
N ALA A 78 -9.75 -10.01 -13.90
CA ALA A 78 -9.67 -9.43 -15.24
C ALA A 78 -9.30 -10.48 -16.30
N ILE A 79 -8.40 -11.41 -15.96
CA ILE A 79 -8.01 -12.51 -16.85
C ILE A 79 -9.22 -13.44 -17.07
N VAL A 80 -9.99 -13.72 -16.02
CA VAL A 80 -11.23 -14.50 -16.12
C VAL A 80 -12.22 -13.84 -17.06
N ALA A 81 -12.44 -12.53 -16.92
CA ALA A 81 -13.35 -11.77 -17.77
C ALA A 81 -12.89 -11.75 -19.24
N GLY A 82 -11.59 -11.50 -19.48
CA GLY A 82 -11.00 -11.55 -20.82
C GLY A 82 -11.10 -12.94 -21.46
N MET A 83 -10.87 -14.00 -20.69
CA MET A 83 -11.04 -15.39 -21.13
C MET A 83 -12.51 -15.76 -21.38
N GLY A 84 -13.43 -15.26 -20.54
CA GLY A 84 -14.87 -15.40 -20.71
C GLY A 84 -15.32 -14.84 -22.06
N LEU A 85 -14.88 -13.63 -22.40
CA LEU A 85 -15.19 -13.03 -23.70
C LEU A 85 -14.55 -13.80 -24.86
N ALA A 86 -13.30 -14.24 -24.72
CA ALA A 86 -12.64 -15.06 -25.75
C ALA A 86 -13.40 -16.37 -26.01
N TRP A 87 -13.88 -17.04 -24.95
CA TRP A 87 -14.71 -18.22 -25.06
C TRP A 87 -16.10 -17.94 -25.64
N ALA A 88 -16.74 -16.83 -25.26
CA ALA A 88 -18.03 -16.44 -25.80
C ALA A 88 -17.98 -16.23 -27.32
N VAL A 89 -16.96 -15.50 -27.80
CA VAL A 89 -16.71 -15.29 -29.24
C VAL A 89 -16.44 -16.63 -29.95
N TRP A 90 -15.70 -17.53 -29.32
CA TRP A 90 -15.40 -18.84 -29.90
C TRP A 90 -16.64 -19.73 -29.99
N LEU A 91 -17.38 -19.89 -28.90
CA LEU A 91 -18.60 -20.70 -28.85
C LEU A 91 -19.65 -20.16 -29.83
N TRP A 92 -19.72 -18.84 -30.02
CA TRP A 92 -20.58 -18.24 -31.04
C TRP A 92 -20.22 -18.69 -32.46
N ARG A 93 -18.91 -18.77 -32.78
CA ARG A 93 -18.42 -19.16 -34.11
C ARG A 93 -18.45 -20.66 -34.39
N GLU A 94 -18.06 -21.49 -33.42
CA GLU A 94 -17.80 -22.92 -33.64
C GLU A 94 -18.74 -23.85 -32.86
N ARG A 95 -19.64 -23.27 -32.05
CA ARG A 95 -20.74 -23.93 -31.33
C ARG A 95 -20.34 -25.29 -30.72
N ARG A 96 -20.94 -26.38 -31.20
CA ARG A 96 -20.80 -27.74 -30.65
C ARG A 96 -19.37 -28.26 -30.70
N GLN A 97 -18.53 -27.77 -31.61
CA GLN A 97 -17.14 -28.25 -31.72
C GLN A 97 -16.22 -27.67 -30.63
N ALA A 98 -16.54 -26.48 -30.11
CA ALA A 98 -15.78 -25.82 -29.05
C ALA A 98 -16.24 -26.27 -27.64
N LEU A 99 -17.48 -26.76 -27.52
CA LEU A 99 -18.11 -27.09 -26.25
C LEU A 99 -17.34 -28.09 -25.37
N PRO A 100 -16.83 -29.23 -25.86
CA PRO A 100 -16.07 -30.16 -25.01
C PRO A 100 -14.78 -29.54 -24.46
N GLY A 101 -14.14 -28.66 -25.24
CA GLY A 101 -12.96 -27.91 -24.81
C GLY A 101 -13.30 -26.86 -23.75
N ALA A 102 -14.44 -26.17 -23.92
CA ALA A 102 -14.96 -25.19 -22.97
C ALA A 102 -15.27 -25.85 -21.62
N ILE A 103 -15.95 -27.00 -21.66
CA ILE A 103 -16.27 -27.77 -20.46
C ILE A 103 -14.99 -28.19 -19.74
N ALA A 104 -14.01 -28.76 -20.45
CA ALA A 104 -12.74 -29.16 -19.85
C ALA A 104 -11.99 -27.96 -19.22
N PHE A 105 -11.98 -26.82 -19.89
CA PHE A 105 -11.38 -25.58 -19.38
C PHE A 105 -12.08 -25.07 -18.11
N TRP A 106 -13.40 -24.88 -18.16
CA TRP A 106 -14.13 -24.27 -17.04
C TRP A 106 -14.26 -25.21 -15.84
N LEU A 107 -14.38 -26.53 -16.05
CA LEU A 107 -14.32 -27.49 -14.95
C LEU A 107 -12.95 -27.48 -14.26
N ALA A 108 -11.86 -27.43 -15.02
CA ALA A 108 -10.51 -27.35 -14.44
C ALA A 108 -10.25 -26.01 -13.74
N PHE A 109 -10.84 -24.91 -14.24
CA PHE A 109 -10.83 -23.60 -13.57
C PHE A 109 -11.54 -23.63 -12.22
N LEU A 110 -12.65 -24.34 -12.11
CA LEU A 110 -13.41 -24.41 -10.87
C LEU A 110 -12.64 -25.13 -9.75
N VAL A 111 -11.75 -26.06 -10.05
CA VAL A 111 -10.99 -26.83 -9.04
C VAL A 111 -10.24 -25.92 -8.05
N PRO A 112 -9.33 -25.04 -8.49
CA PRO A 112 -8.67 -24.10 -7.57
C PRO A 112 -9.57 -22.92 -7.20
N THR A 113 -10.56 -22.53 -8.00
CA THR A 113 -11.34 -21.30 -7.76
C THR A 113 -12.48 -21.52 -6.74
N LEU A 114 -13.00 -22.74 -6.62
CA LEU A 114 -14.15 -23.04 -5.78
C LEU A 114 -13.89 -22.74 -4.28
N PRO A 115 -12.74 -23.10 -3.68
CA PRO A 115 -12.43 -22.71 -2.30
C PRO A 115 -12.43 -21.20 -2.10
N TRP A 116 -11.90 -20.43 -3.07
CA TRP A 116 -11.91 -18.97 -3.01
C TRP A 116 -13.34 -18.41 -3.06
N LEU A 117 -14.18 -18.94 -3.96
CA LEU A 117 -15.59 -18.52 -4.08
C LEU A 117 -16.39 -18.79 -2.81
N LEU A 118 -16.14 -19.90 -2.13
CA LEU A 118 -16.91 -20.30 -0.95
C LEU A 118 -16.42 -19.63 0.34
N LEU A 119 -15.10 -19.42 0.48
CA LEU A 119 -14.49 -19.01 1.74
C LEU A 119 -14.08 -17.52 1.74
N VAL A 120 -13.61 -17.00 0.60
CA VAL A 120 -12.95 -15.69 0.53
C VAL A 120 -13.84 -14.64 -0.14
N ALA A 121 -14.49 -14.99 -1.25
CA ALA A 121 -15.28 -14.04 -2.03
C ALA A 121 -16.38 -13.31 -1.23
N PRO A 122 -17.14 -13.96 -0.33
CA PRO A 122 -18.16 -13.27 0.47
C PRO A 122 -17.56 -12.20 1.39
N GLN A 123 -16.40 -12.49 1.97
CA GLN A 123 -15.71 -11.58 2.90
C GLN A 123 -15.12 -10.38 2.16
N VAL A 124 -14.52 -10.61 0.99
CA VAL A 124 -13.85 -9.56 0.21
C VAL A 124 -14.85 -8.68 -0.54
N LEU A 125 -15.80 -9.28 -1.26
CA LEU A 125 -16.77 -8.55 -2.09
C LEU A 125 -17.79 -7.79 -1.25
N GLY A 126 -18.07 -8.24 -0.02
CA GLY A 126 -18.92 -7.55 0.94
C GLY A 126 -18.19 -6.51 1.79
N SER A 127 -16.86 -6.38 1.69
CA SER A 127 -16.09 -5.46 2.53
C SER A 127 -16.30 -4.00 2.13
N GLN A 128 -16.31 -3.11 3.14
CA GLN A 128 -16.34 -1.66 2.91
C GLN A 128 -15.11 -1.18 2.14
N HIS A 129 -13.97 -1.87 2.26
CA HIS A 129 -12.75 -1.58 1.51
C HIS A 129 -12.98 -1.69 -0.01
N THR A 130 -13.60 -2.77 -0.49
CA THR A 130 -13.89 -2.97 -1.91
C THR A 130 -14.98 -2.01 -2.41
N GLY A 131 -16.06 -1.83 -1.64
CA GLY A 131 -17.17 -0.95 -2.01
C GLY A 131 -16.79 0.55 -1.99
N GLY A 132 -15.94 0.96 -1.04
CA GLY A 132 -15.47 2.33 -0.86
C GLY A 132 -14.40 2.76 -1.85
N GLN A 133 -13.83 1.83 -2.62
CA GLN A 133 -12.84 2.13 -3.66
C GLN A 133 -13.42 2.04 -5.07
N PHE A 134 -14.68 1.67 -5.26
CA PHE A 134 -15.21 1.53 -6.61
C PHE A 134 -15.62 2.89 -7.22
N VAL A 135 -15.35 3.11 -8.50
CA VAL A 135 -15.63 4.38 -9.21
C VAL A 135 -17.11 4.79 -9.16
N LEU A 136 -18.04 3.84 -9.04
CA LEU A 136 -19.48 4.13 -8.92
C LEU A 136 -19.93 4.44 -7.50
N SER A 137 -19.05 4.32 -6.50
CA SER A 137 -19.36 4.68 -5.13
C SER A 137 -19.56 6.20 -5.00
N PRO A 138 -20.66 6.69 -4.39
CA PRO A 138 -20.89 8.12 -4.20
C PRO A 138 -19.76 8.84 -3.45
N ALA A 139 -19.11 8.15 -2.52
CA ALA A 139 -17.96 8.66 -1.77
C ALA A 139 -16.73 8.93 -2.65
N VAL A 140 -16.66 8.28 -3.82
CA VAL A 140 -15.53 8.36 -4.75
C VAL A 140 -15.83 9.31 -5.91
N ASN A 141 -16.99 9.17 -6.54
CA ASN A 141 -17.33 9.97 -7.72
C ASN A 141 -17.81 11.39 -7.44
N GLN A 142 -18.21 11.69 -6.20
CA GLN A 142 -18.68 13.03 -5.80
C GLN A 142 -19.79 13.57 -6.71
N GLY A 143 -20.63 12.69 -7.28
CA GLY A 143 -21.71 13.05 -8.20
C GLY A 143 -21.36 13.08 -9.69
N ALA A 144 -20.11 12.81 -10.08
CA ALA A 144 -19.65 12.87 -11.48
C ALA A 144 -19.00 11.55 -12.00
N PRO A 145 -19.69 10.40 -11.98
CA PRO A 145 -19.09 9.09 -12.27
C PRO A 145 -18.55 8.94 -13.70
N LEU A 146 -19.22 9.51 -14.71
CA LEU A 146 -18.76 9.42 -16.11
C LEU A 146 -17.48 10.23 -16.35
N GLN A 147 -17.39 11.42 -15.75
CA GLN A 147 -16.20 12.26 -15.85
C GLN A 147 -15.02 11.60 -15.15
N LEU A 148 -15.25 11.02 -13.96
CA LEU A 148 -14.23 10.28 -13.23
C LEU A 148 -13.73 9.08 -14.04
N LEU A 149 -14.65 8.28 -14.59
CA LEU A 149 -14.29 7.13 -15.43
C LEU A 149 -13.47 7.55 -16.66
N ALA A 150 -13.90 8.60 -17.37
CA ALA A 150 -13.17 9.10 -18.54
C ALA A 150 -11.76 9.59 -18.18
N ARG A 151 -11.62 10.32 -17.07
CA ARG A 151 -10.32 10.77 -16.54
C ARG A 151 -9.44 9.58 -16.21
N GLN A 152 -9.94 8.61 -15.44
CA GLN A 152 -9.18 7.41 -15.06
C GLN A 152 -8.77 6.61 -16.30
N MET A 153 -9.65 6.42 -17.28
CA MET A 153 -9.30 5.72 -18.52
C MET A 153 -8.17 6.44 -19.28
N LEU A 154 -8.17 7.77 -19.32
CA LEU A 154 -7.10 8.55 -19.93
C LEU A 154 -5.78 8.42 -19.18
N GLU A 155 -5.80 8.49 -17.85
CA GLU A 155 -4.62 8.30 -17.00
C GLU A 155 -4.02 6.90 -17.17
N HIS A 156 -4.85 5.88 -17.28
CA HIS A 156 -4.40 4.51 -17.52
C HIS A 156 -3.88 4.29 -18.94
N ALA A 157 -4.40 5.00 -19.94
CA ALA A 157 -3.83 5.02 -21.29
C ALA A 157 -2.47 5.75 -21.31
N ALA A 158 -2.35 6.84 -20.54
CA ALA A 158 -1.11 7.61 -20.39
C ALA A 158 0.02 6.82 -19.72
N LEU A 159 -0.30 5.70 -19.04
CA LEU A 159 0.67 4.77 -18.49
C LEU A 159 1.68 4.26 -19.53
N PHE A 160 1.24 4.13 -20.79
CA PHE A 160 2.07 3.66 -21.89
C PHE A 160 2.84 4.80 -22.56
N GLY A 161 3.68 5.50 -21.79
CA GLY A 161 4.67 6.45 -22.32
C GLY A 161 4.71 7.83 -21.69
N PHE A 162 3.75 8.19 -20.83
CA PHE A 162 3.60 9.57 -20.35
C PHE A 162 3.62 9.72 -18.82
N THR A 163 2.95 8.83 -18.08
CA THR A 163 2.85 8.89 -16.62
C THR A 163 2.92 7.50 -16.01
N GLY A 164 3.08 7.42 -14.70
CA GLY A 164 3.21 6.20 -13.91
C GLY A 164 2.45 6.25 -12.60
N ASP A 165 2.46 5.11 -11.90
CA ASP A 165 2.06 5.08 -10.49
C ASP A 165 2.97 6.03 -9.69
N GLN A 166 2.36 6.89 -8.87
CA GLN A 166 3.06 7.83 -8.00
C GLN A 166 3.45 7.20 -6.66
N ILE A 167 2.84 6.06 -6.33
CA ILE A 167 3.12 5.33 -5.11
C ILE A 167 4.50 4.68 -5.27
N TRP A 168 5.46 5.23 -4.56
CA TRP A 168 6.86 4.83 -4.57
C TRP A 168 7.08 3.35 -4.20
N ARG A 169 6.24 2.72 -3.36
CA ARG A 169 6.33 1.26 -3.08
C ARG A 169 5.93 0.39 -4.27
N HIS A 170 5.22 0.95 -5.23
CA HIS A 170 4.73 0.25 -6.41
C HIS A 170 5.56 0.56 -7.66
N ASN A 171 6.16 1.75 -7.74
CA ASN A 171 6.88 2.22 -8.91
C ASN A 171 7.91 3.29 -8.54
N LEU A 172 8.83 3.65 -9.45
CA LEU A 172 9.52 4.93 -9.36
C LEU A 172 8.49 6.04 -9.66
N PRO A 173 8.23 7.01 -8.75
CA PRO A 173 7.11 7.93 -8.91
C PRO A 173 7.02 8.59 -10.29
N GLY A 174 5.90 8.36 -10.98
CA GLY A 174 5.62 8.93 -12.29
C GLY A 174 6.33 8.28 -13.47
N ARG A 175 7.16 7.26 -13.25
CA ARG A 175 7.80 6.50 -14.34
C ARG A 175 6.75 5.75 -15.16
N PRO A 176 6.68 5.94 -16.49
CA PRO A 176 5.74 5.19 -17.33
C PRO A 176 6.16 3.72 -17.53
N PHE A 177 5.16 2.87 -17.80
CA PHE A 177 5.36 1.44 -18.04
C PHE A 177 6.31 1.13 -19.20
N PHE A 178 6.32 2.01 -20.20
CA PHE A 178 7.30 1.99 -21.26
C PHE A 178 7.91 3.38 -21.41
N ASP A 179 9.23 3.43 -21.54
CA ASP A 179 9.91 4.64 -21.99
C ASP A 179 9.47 5.04 -23.39
N LEU A 180 9.55 6.33 -23.72
CA LEU A 180 9.03 6.89 -24.97
C LEU A 180 9.41 6.08 -26.22
N PRO A 181 10.67 5.63 -26.44
CA PRO A 181 10.99 4.82 -27.62
C PRO A 181 10.24 3.49 -27.67
N LEU A 182 10.13 2.78 -26.54
CA LEU A 182 9.45 1.50 -26.46
C LEU A 182 7.92 1.67 -26.51
N ALA A 183 7.40 2.79 -25.96
CA ALA A 183 6.01 3.19 -26.07
C ALA A 183 5.57 3.40 -27.54
N LEU A 184 6.44 3.95 -28.40
CA LEU A 184 6.13 4.06 -29.83
C LEU A 184 5.92 2.68 -30.48
N PHE A 185 6.74 1.68 -30.12
CA PHE A 185 6.54 0.31 -30.58
C PHE A 185 5.28 -0.31 -29.98
N PHE A 186 4.96 -0.05 -28.72
CA PHE A 186 3.71 -0.48 -28.10
C PHE A 186 2.49 0.04 -28.86
N TRP A 187 2.39 1.35 -29.07
CA TRP A 187 1.27 1.97 -29.78
C TRP A 187 1.19 1.51 -31.24
N GLY A 188 2.34 1.37 -31.92
CA GLY A 188 2.38 0.74 -33.25
C GLY A 188 1.78 -0.67 -33.27
N GLY A 189 1.92 -1.40 -32.15
CA GLY A 189 1.49 -2.79 -32.03
C GLY A 189 0.00 -2.86 -31.78
N VAL A 190 -0.50 -1.96 -30.94
CA VAL A 190 -1.93 -1.74 -30.71
C VAL A 190 -2.62 -1.39 -32.04
N VAL A 191 -2.08 -0.44 -32.80
CA VAL A 191 -2.60 -0.07 -34.14
C VAL A 191 -2.57 -1.27 -35.08
N LEU A 192 -1.46 -2.02 -35.14
CA LEU A 192 -1.37 -3.23 -35.96
C LEU A 192 -2.43 -4.27 -35.56
N ALA A 193 -2.69 -4.43 -34.27
CA ALA A 193 -3.69 -5.34 -33.75
C ALA A 193 -5.11 -4.90 -34.08
N LEU A 194 -5.40 -3.60 -34.02
CA LEU A 194 -6.68 -3.01 -34.41
C LEU A 194 -6.95 -3.21 -35.92
N VAL A 195 -5.97 -2.92 -36.77
CA VAL A 195 -6.05 -3.14 -38.23
C VAL A 195 -6.28 -4.62 -38.54
N ARG A 196 -5.74 -5.53 -37.73
CA ARG A 196 -5.85 -6.98 -37.91
C ARG A 196 -6.83 -7.65 -36.94
N VAL A 197 -7.75 -6.89 -36.33
CA VAL A 197 -8.64 -7.38 -35.27
C VAL A 197 -9.49 -8.57 -35.69
N ARG A 198 -9.79 -8.69 -37.00
CA ARG A 198 -10.54 -9.86 -37.53
C ARG A 198 -9.80 -11.20 -37.35
N ARG A 199 -8.48 -11.17 -37.14
CA ARG A 199 -7.67 -12.34 -36.79
C ARG A 199 -7.74 -12.57 -35.28
N ALA A 200 -8.16 -13.76 -34.88
CA ALA A 200 -8.45 -14.10 -33.48
C ALA A 200 -7.29 -13.79 -32.50
N ALA A 201 -6.04 -13.99 -32.91
CA ALA A 201 -4.87 -13.71 -32.06
C ALA A 201 -4.73 -12.22 -31.70
N TYR A 202 -5.03 -11.31 -32.63
CA TYR A 202 -4.93 -9.86 -32.37
C TYR A 202 -6.11 -9.35 -31.56
N ALA A 203 -7.33 -9.81 -31.88
CA ALA A 203 -8.50 -9.53 -31.04
C ALA A 203 -8.31 -10.02 -29.60
N PHE A 204 -7.75 -11.22 -29.44
CA PHE A 204 -7.44 -11.79 -28.12
C PHE A 204 -6.49 -10.88 -27.34
N LEU A 205 -5.38 -10.44 -27.93
CA LEU A 205 -4.43 -9.55 -27.25
C LEU A 205 -5.07 -8.22 -26.84
N LEU A 206 -5.88 -7.61 -27.71
CA LEU A 206 -6.60 -6.36 -27.40
C LEU A 206 -7.60 -6.55 -26.25
N VAL A 207 -8.36 -7.64 -26.28
CA VAL A 207 -9.30 -8.00 -25.20
C VAL A 207 -8.55 -8.16 -23.89
N GLN A 208 -7.45 -8.94 -23.87
CA GLN A 208 -6.68 -9.15 -22.65
C GLN A 208 -6.04 -7.87 -22.13
N LEU A 209 -5.59 -6.97 -23.01
CA LEU A 209 -5.09 -5.65 -22.61
C LEU A 209 -6.19 -4.80 -21.96
N ILE A 210 -7.35 -4.69 -22.61
CA ILE A 210 -8.49 -3.88 -22.11
C ILE A 210 -8.94 -4.38 -20.74
N PHE A 211 -9.18 -5.69 -20.62
CA PHE A 211 -9.58 -6.26 -19.34
C PHE A 211 -8.48 -6.15 -18.29
N GLY A 212 -7.20 -6.31 -18.66
CA GLY A 212 -6.08 -6.17 -17.73
C GLY A 212 -5.93 -4.76 -17.14
N ILE A 213 -6.38 -3.72 -17.86
CA ILE A 213 -6.38 -2.32 -17.37
C ILE A 213 -7.60 -2.03 -16.48
N LEU A 214 -8.71 -2.72 -16.73
CA LEU A 214 -10.01 -2.40 -16.17
C LEU A 214 -10.07 -2.36 -14.63
N PRO A 215 -9.44 -3.28 -13.86
CA PRO A 215 -9.48 -3.22 -12.40
C PRO A 215 -8.91 -1.92 -11.83
N GLY A 216 -7.76 -1.45 -12.32
CA GLY A 216 -7.18 -0.19 -11.88
C GLY A 216 -8.02 1.01 -12.29
N ALA A 217 -8.58 0.97 -13.50
CA ALA A 217 -9.38 2.06 -14.04
C ALA A 217 -10.83 2.12 -13.53
N LEU A 218 -11.26 1.14 -12.72
CA LEU A 218 -12.53 1.15 -11.98
C LEU A 218 -12.33 1.40 -10.49
N ALA A 219 -11.07 1.43 -10.01
CA ALA A 219 -10.74 1.68 -8.62
C ALA A 219 -10.44 3.18 -8.40
N ARG A 220 -10.70 3.64 -7.18
CA ARG A 220 -10.34 4.97 -6.70
C ARG A 220 -8.83 5.11 -6.79
N THR A 221 -8.40 6.20 -7.41
CA THR A 221 -7.00 6.51 -7.67
C THR A 221 -6.76 7.95 -7.26
N ASP A 222 -6.50 8.18 -5.98
CA ASP A 222 -6.17 9.52 -5.47
C ASP A 222 -4.78 9.98 -5.93
N THR A 223 -3.91 9.04 -6.30
CA THR A 223 -2.52 9.25 -6.71
C THR A 223 -2.20 8.79 -8.14
N GLY A 224 -3.23 8.60 -8.97
CA GLY A 224 -3.09 8.09 -10.35
C GLY A 224 -3.11 6.55 -10.46
N PRO A 225 -2.73 5.99 -11.63
CA PRO A 225 -2.88 4.55 -11.91
C PRO A 225 -2.05 3.69 -10.95
N VAL A 226 -2.71 2.79 -10.20
CA VAL A 226 -2.04 1.89 -9.27
C VAL A 226 -1.55 0.63 -9.99
N ILE A 227 -0.23 0.45 -10.14
CA ILE A 227 0.32 -0.61 -10.99
C ILE A 227 -0.01 -2.02 -10.48
N LEU A 228 -0.19 -2.17 -9.16
CA LEU A 228 -0.51 -3.45 -8.53
C LEU A 228 -1.82 -4.02 -9.10
N HIS A 229 -2.83 -3.16 -9.29
CA HIS A 229 -4.14 -3.49 -9.89
C HIS A 229 -4.06 -3.80 -11.39
N LEU A 230 -2.96 -3.44 -12.04
CA LEU A 230 -2.73 -3.54 -13.48
C LEU A 230 -1.81 -4.72 -13.84
N THR A 231 -1.42 -5.55 -12.90
CA THR A 231 -0.53 -6.70 -13.16
C THR A 231 -1.05 -7.66 -14.24
N ALA A 232 -2.37 -7.75 -14.42
CA ALA A 232 -2.99 -8.53 -15.50
C ALA A 232 -2.77 -7.96 -16.91
N MET A 233 -2.37 -6.69 -17.08
CA MET A 233 -2.02 -6.15 -18.40
C MET A 233 -0.55 -6.39 -18.78
N PHE A 234 0.34 -6.79 -17.86
CA PHE A 234 1.79 -6.83 -18.12
C PHE A 234 2.14 -7.78 -19.28
N VAL A 235 1.62 -9.01 -19.25
CA VAL A 235 1.88 -10.01 -20.29
C VAL A 235 1.35 -9.54 -21.66
N PRO A 236 0.06 -9.15 -21.83
CA PRO A 236 -0.40 -8.68 -23.13
C PRO A 236 0.28 -7.38 -23.57
N ALA A 237 0.58 -6.44 -22.66
CA ALA A 237 1.25 -5.18 -22.98
C ALA A 237 2.65 -5.41 -23.61
N CYS A 238 3.45 -6.33 -23.04
CA CYS A 238 4.79 -6.63 -23.53
C CYS A 238 4.82 -7.32 -24.91
N VAL A 239 3.70 -7.88 -25.36
CA VAL A 239 3.60 -8.51 -26.69
C VAL A 239 3.50 -7.46 -27.81
N PHE A 240 2.88 -6.30 -27.56
CA PHE A 240 2.65 -5.29 -28.61
C PHE A 240 3.93 -4.69 -29.19
N PRO A 241 4.95 -4.28 -28.40
CA PRO A 241 6.22 -3.80 -28.95
C PRO A 241 6.90 -4.83 -29.85
N ALA A 242 6.89 -6.10 -29.42
CA ALA A 242 7.47 -7.20 -30.19
C ALA A 242 6.74 -7.47 -31.50
N LEU A 243 5.40 -7.33 -31.53
CA LEU A 243 4.60 -7.46 -32.75
C LEU A 243 4.92 -6.37 -33.77
N SER A 244 5.05 -5.12 -33.33
CA SER A 244 5.44 -4.00 -34.18
C SER A 244 6.81 -4.20 -34.78
N MET A 245 7.75 -4.63 -33.94
CA MET A 245 9.12 -4.87 -34.37
C MET A 245 9.21 -6.02 -35.38
N ASP A 246 8.57 -7.16 -35.14
CA ASP A 246 8.56 -8.29 -36.10
C ASP A 246 7.93 -7.87 -37.44
N TRP A 247 6.84 -7.08 -37.40
CA TRP A 247 6.23 -6.51 -38.59
C TRP A 247 7.17 -5.56 -39.35
N LEU A 248 7.86 -4.66 -38.64
CA LEU A 248 8.81 -3.72 -39.22
C LEU A 248 10.01 -4.46 -39.84
N ALA A 249 10.54 -5.45 -39.14
CA ALA A 249 11.64 -6.28 -39.60
C ALA A 249 11.26 -7.09 -40.85
N ASP A 250 10.04 -7.63 -40.91
CA ASP A 250 9.49 -8.30 -42.10
C ASP A 250 9.38 -7.34 -43.28
N LYS A 251 8.87 -6.12 -43.07
CA LYS A 251 8.74 -5.10 -44.12
C LYS A 251 10.09 -4.59 -44.64
N ALA A 252 11.03 -4.32 -43.74
CA ALA A 252 12.37 -3.91 -44.11
C ALA A 252 13.11 -5.03 -44.85
N GLY A 253 12.99 -6.28 -44.39
CA GLY A 253 13.57 -7.46 -45.03
C GLY A 253 13.06 -7.71 -46.45
N ALA A 254 11.77 -7.42 -46.70
CA ALA A 254 11.17 -7.51 -48.03
C ALA A 254 11.76 -6.49 -49.01
N TRP A 255 12.20 -5.33 -48.52
CA TRP A 255 12.90 -4.32 -49.33
C TRP A 255 14.38 -4.67 -49.51
N ARG A 256 15.10 -4.99 -48.43
CA ARG A 256 16.51 -5.40 -48.45
C ARG A 256 16.72 -6.55 -47.47
N ARG A 257 17.23 -7.69 -47.94
CA ARG A 257 17.41 -8.92 -47.13
C ARG A 257 18.19 -8.70 -45.83
N TRP A 258 19.19 -7.82 -45.84
CA TRP A 258 20.05 -7.50 -44.70
C TRP A 258 19.38 -6.57 -43.69
N ALA A 259 18.30 -5.87 -44.06
CA ALA A 259 17.64 -4.93 -43.17
C ALA A 259 16.86 -5.62 -42.05
N ARG A 260 16.38 -6.85 -42.24
CA ARG A 260 15.70 -7.62 -41.18
C ARG A 260 16.60 -7.83 -39.95
N PRO A 261 17.80 -8.44 -40.07
CA PRO A 261 18.68 -8.61 -38.91
C PRO A 261 19.16 -7.27 -38.34
N THR A 262 19.33 -6.23 -39.17
CA THR A 262 19.67 -4.88 -38.67
C THR A 262 18.57 -4.28 -37.81
N VAL A 263 17.31 -4.29 -38.24
CA VAL A 263 16.18 -3.82 -37.44
C VAL A 263 16.05 -4.63 -36.15
N ALA A 264 16.26 -5.95 -36.24
CA ALA A 264 16.25 -6.80 -35.06
C ALA A 264 17.35 -6.43 -34.05
N ALA A 265 18.57 -6.21 -34.54
CA ALA A 265 19.71 -5.78 -33.71
C ALA A 265 19.49 -4.40 -33.07
N LEU A 266 18.97 -3.43 -33.83
CA LEU A 266 18.67 -2.09 -33.31
C LEU A 266 17.64 -2.13 -32.19
N PHE A 267 16.61 -2.97 -32.31
CA PHE A 267 15.65 -3.15 -31.23
C PHE A 267 16.28 -3.85 -30.02
N CYS A 268 17.15 -4.84 -30.21
CA CYS A 268 17.89 -5.45 -29.09
C CYS A 268 18.79 -4.43 -28.38
N ILE A 269 19.42 -3.51 -29.11
CA ILE A 269 20.20 -2.40 -28.53
C ILE A 269 19.28 -1.48 -27.72
N LEU A 270 18.09 -1.15 -28.25
CA LEU A 270 17.08 -0.39 -27.50
C LEU A 270 16.69 -1.10 -26.20
N LEU A 271 16.41 -2.42 -26.25
CA LEU A 271 16.10 -3.18 -25.05
C LEU A 271 17.28 -3.23 -24.07
N GLY A 272 18.52 -3.28 -24.57
CA GLY A 272 19.73 -3.18 -23.75
C GLY A 272 19.83 -1.82 -23.04
N ALA A 273 19.53 -0.73 -23.73
CA ALA A 273 19.46 0.60 -23.13
C ALA A 273 18.34 0.71 -22.08
N THR A 274 17.15 0.15 -22.37
CA THR A 274 16.06 0.05 -21.40
C THR A 274 16.47 -0.78 -20.18
N ALA A 275 17.19 -1.89 -20.37
CA ALA A 275 17.69 -2.72 -19.27
C ALA A 275 18.66 -1.96 -18.36
N VAL A 276 19.61 -1.22 -18.95
CA VAL A 276 20.56 -0.38 -18.19
C VAL A 276 19.81 0.70 -17.41
N ARG A 277 18.83 1.36 -18.03
CA ARG A 277 18.02 2.37 -17.34
C ARG A 277 17.20 1.77 -16.21
N THR A 278 16.51 0.66 -16.45
CA THR A 278 15.78 -0.08 -15.40
C THR A 278 16.71 -0.50 -14.27
N TYR A 279 17.95 -0.91 -14.57
CA TYR A 279 18.94 -1.23 -13.54
C TYR A 279 19.28 -0.01 -12.68
N VAL A 280 19.63 1.13 -13.29
CA VAL A 280 19.94 2.37 -12.57
C VAL A 280 18.75 2.81 -11.74
N ASP A 281 17.57 2.90 -12.35
CA ASP A 281 16.38 3.41 -11.70
C ASP A 281 15.92 2.51 -10.55
N TYR A 282 16.09 1.19 -10.63
CA TYR A 282 15.69 0.27 -9.56
C TYR A 282 16.77 0.16 -8.47
N PHE A 283 18.01 -0.19 -8.84
CA PHE A 283 19.07 -0.51 -7.88
C PHE A 283 19.80 0.70 -7.32
N GLN A 284 19.62 1.89 -7.90
CA GLN A 284 20.22 3.13 -7.39
C GLN A 284 19.10 4.08 -6.96
N THR A 285 18.37 4.67 -7.92
CA THR A 285 17.40 5.75 -7.64
C THR A 285 16.28 5.32 -6.70
N TRP A 286 15.60 4.22 -7.00
CA TRP A 286 14.50 3.72 -6.19
C TRP A 286 15.00 3.23 -4.83
N THR A 287 16.13 2.53 -4.78
CA THR A 287 16.70 2.00 -3.53
C THR A 287 17.11 3.12 -2.56
N GLU A 288 17.75 4.17 -3.06
CA GLU A 288 18.08 5.37 -2.27
C GLU A 288 16.81 6.07 -1.77
N GLY A 289 15.79 6.19 -2.62
CA GLY A 289 14.49 6.75 -2.25
C GLY A 289 13.79 5.94 -1.16
N VAL A 290 13.84 4.61 -1.24
CA VAL A 290 13.27 3.71 -0.23
C VAL A 290 14.00 3.87 1.09
N ALA A 291 15.35 3.86 1.12
CA ALA A 291 16.10 4.03 2.37
C ALA A 291 15.74 5.32 3.13
N GLY A 292 15.35 6.38 2.41
CA GLY A 292 14.88 7.62 3.02
C GLY A 292 13.37 7.72 3.32
N SER A 293 12.54 6.75 2.91
CA SER A 293 11.08 6.85 2.97
C SER A 293 10.30 5.57 3.39
N MET A 294 10.85 4.36 3.25
CA MET A 294 10.36 3.10 3.85
C MET A 294 11.51 2.42 4.52
N SER A 295 11.20 1.94 5.71
CA SER A 295 11.88 0.78 6.23
C SER A 295 11.10 -0.52 5.91
N LEU A 296 10.02 -0.52 5.11
CA LEU A 296 9.17 -1.72 4.85
C LEU A 296 8.77 -2.43 6.15
N ASP A 297 8.24 -1.68 7.11
CA ASP A 297 7.95 -2.14 8.47
C ASP A 297 9.17 -2.66 9.27
N GLU A 298 10.41 -2.48 8.79
CA GLU A 298 11.63 -2.90 9.51
C GLU A 298 11.67 -2.35 10.93
N LEU A 299 11.26 -1.10 11.16
CA LEU A 299 11.17 -0.54 12.51
C LEU A 299 10.25 -1.37 13.41
N PHE A 300 9.07 -1.75 12.92
CA PHE A 300 8.11 -2.57 13.65
C PHE A 300 8.63 -4.00 13.90
N VAL A 301 9.36 -4.57 12.94
CA VAL A 301 10.00 -5.88 13.07
C VAL A 301 11.14 -5.82 14.09
N GLU A 302 11.97 -4.79 14.04
CA GLU A 302 13.07 -4.56 15.00
C GLU A 302 12.52 -4.35 16.41
N THR A 303 11.47 -3.55 16.56
CA THR A 303 10.77 -3.40 17.85
C THR A 303 10.24 -4.73 18.36
N ALA A 304 9.58 -5.55 17.53
CA ALA A 304 9.12 -6.88 17.94
C ALA A 304 10.28 -7.79 18.40
N GLN A 305 11.43 -7.73 17.71
CA GLN A 305 12.61 -8.49 18.09
C GLN A 305 13.19 -8.03 19.42
N VAL A 306 13.26 -6.71 19.66
CA VAL A 306 13.66 -6.15 20.95
C VAL A 306 12.69 -6.57 22.05
N MET A 307 11.38 -6.48 21.81
CA MET A 307 10.36 -6.92 22.77
C MET A 307 10.51 -8.41 23.13
N ASN A 308 10.74 -9.27 22.14
CA ASN A 308 10.98 -10.70 22.34
C ASN A 308 12.26 -10.94 23.17
N GLN A 309 13.35 -10.22 22.88
CA GLN A 309 14.60 -10.36 23.63
C GLN A 309 14.47 -9.90 25.09
N ARG A 310 13.71 -8.83 25.32
CA ARG A 310 13.50 -8.25 26.66
C ARG A 310 12.37 -8.89 27.46
N SER A 311 11.68 -9.89 26.92
CA SER A 311 10.63 -10.62 27.65
C SER A 311 11.15 -11.31 28.92
N ALA A 312 12.47 -11.55 29.02
CA ALA A 312 13.10 -12.12 30.22
C ALA A 312 13.39 -11.08 31.33
N ASP A 313 13.22 -9.79 31.07
CA ASP A 313 13.61 -8.71 31.99
C ASP A 313 12.59 -8.43 33.10
N GLY A 314 11.55 -9.27 33.22
CA GLY A 314 10.48 -9.08 34.19
C GLY A 314 9.54 -7.92 33.84
N ILE A 315 9.38 -7.61 32.54
CA ILE A 315 8.38 -6.66 32.04
C ILE A 315 7.02 -7.37 32.04
N ASP A 316 6.04 -6.78 32.74
CA ASP A 316 4.71 -7.34 32.90
C ASP A 316 3.79 -6.99 31.72
N ALA A 317 4.02 -5.87 31.03
CA ALA A 317 3.24 -5.43 29.88
C ALA A 317 4.01 -4.45 28.97
N TRP A 318 3.69 -4.47 27.67
CA TRP A 318 4.15 -3.49 26.68
C TRP A 318 3.03 -2.54 26.28
N VAL A 319 3.32 -1.25 26.21
CA VAL A 319 2.44 -0.19 25.71
C VAL A 319 2.99 0.31 24.38
N LEU A 320 2.18 0.23 23.33
CA LEU A 320 2.52 0.64 21.97
C LEU A 320 1.62 1.82 21.56
N PRO A 321 2.19 2.99 21.21
CA PRO A 321 1.39 4.16 20.90
C PRO A 321 0.74 4.05 19.52
N MET A 322 -0.45 4.65 19.42
CA MET A 322 -1.13 4.99 18.19
C MET A 322 -1.59 6.44 18.25
N SER A 323 -1.80 7.06 17.10
CA SER A 323 -2.40 8.39 17.01
C SER A 323 -3.76 8.43 17.69
N GLY A 324 -4.09 9.54 18.35
CA GLY A 324 -5.37 9.72 19.03
C GLY A 324 -6.58 9.71 18.09
N SER A 325 -6.35 9.88 16.78
CA SER A 325 -7.35 9.74 15.71
C SER A 325 -7.31 8.38 15.00
N ALA A 326 -6.35 7.50 15.32
CA ALA A 326 -6.24 6.19 14.70
C ALA A 326 -7.39 5.26 15.13
N GLY A 327 -8.04 4.62 14.16
CA GLY A 327 -8.99 3.55 14.42
C GLY A 327 -8.31 2.22 14.79
N SER A 328 -9.08 1.22 15.22
CA SER A 328 -8.58 -0.11 15.60
C SER A 328 -7.87 -0.88 14.47
N ASP A 329 -8.06 -0.47 13.21
CA ASP A 329 -7.37 -1.03 12.04
C ASP A 329 -5.94 -0.50 11.85
N GLY A 330 -5.49 0.44 12.70
CA GLY A 330 -4.18 1.09 12.62
C GLY A 330 -3.01 0.34 13.26
N GLN A 331 -3.19 -0.91 13.73
CA GLN A 331 -2.12 -1.68 14.37
C GLN A 331 -1.10 -2.20 13.35
N ALA A 332 0.19 -2.19 13.72
CA ALA A 332 1.27 -2.68 12.88
C ALA A 332 1.26 -4.22 12.83
N ARG A 333 0.56 -4.77 11.83
CA ARG A 333 0.40 -6.22 11.64
C ARG A 333 1.71 -7.00 11.57
N SER A 334 2.76 -6.36 11.06
CA SER A 334 4.12 -6.90 11.00
C SER A 334 4.74 -7.10 12.39
N LEU A 335 4.55 -6.14 13.31
CA LEU A 335 4.94 -6.28 14.71
C LEU A 335 4.20 -7.45 15.35
N ASP A 336 2.87 -7.47 15.22
CA ASP A 336 2.01 -8.52 15.81
C ASP A 336 2.36 -9.92 15.28
N PHE A 337 2.80 -10.01 14.02
CA PHE A 337 3.21 -11.27 13.39
C PHE A 337 4.57 -11.80 13.88
N VAL A 338 5.52 -10.91 14.16
CA VAL A 338 6.88 -11.28 14.59
C VAL A 338 6.99 -11.44 16.11
N TYR A 339 6.14 -10.74 16.87
CA TYR A 339 6.15 -10.79 18.32
C TYR A 339 5.63 -12.14 18.84
N ASP A 340 6.38 -12.80 19.74
CA ASP A 340 6.09 -14.14 20.28
C ASP A 340 5.00 -14.11 21.38
N GLN A 341 4.53 -12.92 21.75
CA GLN A 341 3.46 -12.72 22.74
C GLN A 341 3.79 -13.26 24.13
N ALA A 342 5.08 -13.38 24.47
CA ALA A 342 5.53 -13.82 25.79
C ALA A 342 5.07 -12.88 26.92
N THR A 343 5.09 -11.57 26.65
CA THR A 343 4.53 -10.53 27.51
C THR A 343 3.32 -9.89 26.82
N PRO A 344 2.20 -9.60 27.51
CA PRO A 344 1.08 -8.90 26.90
C PRO A 344 1.49 -7.54 26.30
N ALA A 345 1.07 -7.27 25.07
CA ALA A 345 1.26 -5.97 24.41
C ALA A 345 -0.11 -5.34 24.13
N VAL A 346 -0.23 -4.04 24.42
CA VAL A 346 -1.45 -3.27 24.18
C VAL A 346 -1.14 -2.06 23.30
N TRP A 347 -1.89 -1.92 22.22
CA TRP A 347 -1.89 -0.72 21.39
C TRP A 347 -2.84 0.32 21.99
N VAL A 348 -2.34 1.53 22.26
CA VAL A 348 -3.09 2.60 22.92
C VAL A 348 -3.10 3.83 22.03
N ALA A 349 -4.29 4.24 21.58
CA ALA A 349 -4.48 5.53 20.92
C ALA A 349 -4.26 6.65 21.93
N ALA A 350 -3.35 7.58 21.63
CA ALA A 350 -3.03 8.76 22.43
C ALA A 350 -4.15 9.80 22.35
N ASN A 351 -5.33 9.44 22.85
CA ASN A 351 -6.52 10.29 22.91
C ASN A 351 -6.86 10.62 24.37
N ASP A 352 -6.97 11.91 24.69
CA ASP A 352 -7.20 12.41 26.05
C ASP A 352 -8.43 11.78 26.74
N ASN A 353 -9.44 11.39 25.95
CA ASN A 353 -10.71 10.89 26.50
C ASN A 353 -10.74 9.38 26.71
N THR A 354 -9.85 8.62 26.06
CA THR A 354 -9.93 7.14 26.04
C THR A 354 -8.65 6.45 26.49
N ALA A 355 -7.47 7.07 26.28
CA ALA A 355 -6.18 6.46 26.60
C ALA A 355 -6.10 6.02 28.07
N GLY A 356 -6.55 6.86 29.01
CA GLY A 356 -6.52 6.57 30.43
C GLY A 356 -7.32 5.31 30.81
N ALA A 357 -8.54 5.17 30.29
CA ALA A 357 -9.37 3.99 30.54
C ALA A 357 -8.75 2.71 29.96
N VAL A 358 -8.13 2.79 28.78
CA VAL A 358 -7.43 1.66 28.15
C VAL A 358 -6.20 1.26 28.97
N LEU A 359 -5.38 2.23 29.41
CA LEU A 359 -4.23 1.98 30.27
C LEU A 359 -4.65 1.39 31.62
N GLN A 360 -5.69 1.94 32.26
CA GLN A 360 -6.23 1.39 33.51
C GLN A 360 -6.58 -0.09 33.34
N GLN A 361 -7.32 -0.42 32.28
CA GLN A 361 -7.74 -1.80 32.03
C GLN A 361 -6.54 -2.71 31.76
N ALA A 362 -5.58 -2.27 30.95
CA ALA A 362 -4.45 -3.09 30.51
C ALA A 362 -3.38 -3.28 31.61
N LEU A 363 -3.18 -2.29 32.46
CA LEU A 363 -2.07 -2.23 33.41
C LEU A 363 -2.47 -2.54 34.86
N THR A 364 -3.77 -2.69 35.17
CA THR A 364 -4.21 -3.11 36.51
C THR A 364 -3.55 -4.43 36.92
N GLY A 365 -2.85 -4.41 38.06
CA GLY A 365 -2.13 -5.57 38.59
C GLY A 365 -0.75 -5.82 37.95
N ARG A 366 -0.26 -4.90 37.11
CA ARG A 366 1.09 -4.91 36.54
C ARG A 366 1.97 -3.93 37.33
N GLN A 367 3.22 -4.29 37.59
CA GLN A 367 4.16 -3.43 38.30
C GLN A 367 5.21 -2.85 37.37
N ARG A 368 5.71 -3.61 36.41
CA ARG A 368 6.77 -3.15 35.50
C ARG A 368 6.27 -3.10 34.06
N VAL A 369 6.24 -1.92 33.47
CA VAL A 369 5.64 -1.68 32.15
C VAL A 369 6.62 -1.00 31.23
N ALA A 370 6.72 -1.47 29.99
CA ALA A 370 7.56 -0.87 28.96
C ALA A 370 6.70 -0.10 27.95
N LEU A 371 7.01 1.17 27.74
CA LEU A 371 6.45 2.01 26.69
C LEU A 371 7.43 2.04 25.51
N VAL A 372 6.92 1.81 24.30
CA VAL A 372 7.66 2.10 23.07
C VAL A 372 7.34 3.53 22.63
N THR A 373 8.36 4.34 22.38
CA THR A 373 8.18 5.69 21.82
C THR A 373 8.89 5.78 20.48
N TRP A 374 8.16 6.08 19.41
CA TRP A 374 8.73 6.14 18.06
C TRP A 374 9.55 7.41 17.83
N ASP A 375 10.71 7.28 17.19
CA ASP A 375 11.40 8.42 16.61
C ASP A 375 10.67 8.86 15.34
N TRP A 376 10.23 10.10 15.35
CA TRP A 376 9.52 10.74 14.26
C TRP A 376 10.32 10.79 12.97
N ASP A 377 11.62 11.07 13.08
CA ASP A 377 12.44 11.22 11.90
C ASP A 377 12.69 9.86 11.22
N ALA A 378 12.70 8.78 12.02
CA ALA A 378 12.79 7.42 11.51
C ALA A 378 11.44 6.87 11.02
N LEU A 379 10.32 7.25 11.64
CA LEU A 379 8.97 6.75 11.31
C LEU A 379 8.15 7.71 10.43
N LYS A 380 8.76 8.68 9.73
CA LYS A 380 8.04 9.73 8.96
C LYS A 380 6.85 9.24 8.12
N TRP A 381 6.97 8.07 7.51
CA TRP A 381 5.94 7.51 6.63
C TRP A 381 4.70 7.00 7.38
N ALA A 382 4.86 6.56 8.63
CA ALA A 382 3.82 5.95 9.45
C ALA A 382 3.42 6.84 10.64
N ALA A 383 4.20 7.88 10.93
CA ALA A 383 4.05 8.72 12.11
C ALA A 383 2.59 9.15 12.36
N PRO A 384 1.80 9.62 11.35
CA PRO A 384 0.42 10.03 11.58
C PRO A 384 -0.52 8.96 12.17
N ALA A 385 -0.18 7.67 12.04
CA ALA A 385 -0.98 6.56 12.56
C ALA A 385 -0.47 6.00 13.89
N TYR A 386 0.85 6.08 14.14
CA TYR A 386 1.50 5.43 15.29
C TYR A 386 1.99 6.40 16.36
N SER A 387 1.80 7.69 16.13
CA SER A 387 2.34 8.74 16.97
C SER A 387 1.62 8.96 18.29
N ASP A 388 2.39 9.29 19.32
CA ASP A 388 1.90 10.08 20.46
C ASP A 388 2.46 11.51 20.37
N GLU A 389 1.87 12.34 19.51
CA GLU A 389 2.34 13.72 19.24
C GLU A 389 2.28 14.65 20.46
N LYS A 390 1.47 14.30 21.45
CA LYS A 390 1.25 15.09 22.65
C LYS A 390 2.14 14.64 23.81
N GLY A 391 2.74 13.45 23.71
CA GLY A 391 3.40 12.79 24.84
C GLY A 391 2.40 12.40 25.94
N LEU A 392 1.17 12.06 25.57
CA LEU A 392 0.11 11.71 26.52
C LEU A 392 0.41 10.41 27.28
N LEU A 393 0.88 9.37 26.61
CA LEU A 393 1.19 8.08 27.23
C LEU A 393 2.36 8.16 28.21
N PRO A 394 3.54 8.74 27.89
CA PRO A 394 4.59 8.91 28.87
C PRO A 394 4.15 9.83 30.03
N PHE A 395 3.33 10.86 29.76
CA PHE A 395 2.73 11.71 30.80
C PHE A 395 1.86 10.88 31.77
N LEU A 396 0.93 10.07 31.27
CA LEU A 396 0.02 9.26 32.09
C LEU A 396 0.78 8.19 32.90
N LEU A 397 1.81 7.57 32.32
CA LEU A 397 2.66 6.59 33.01
C LEU A 397 3.51 7.26 34.09
N ALA A 398 4.07 8.44 33.84
CA ALA A 398 4.84 9.20 34.83
C ALA A 398 3.98 9.71 36.01
N GLN A 399 2.68 9.94 35.79
CA GLN A 399 1.74 10.27 36.88
C GLN A 399 1.48 9.08 37.83
N ASN A 400 1.62 7.85 37.32
CA ASN A 400 1.23 6.63 38.03
C ASN A 400 2.42 5.70 38.33
N GLY A 401 3.65 6.17 38.12
CA GLY A 401 4.85 5.35 38.25
C GLY A 401 6.13 6.16 38.09
N ARG A 402 7.25 5.47 38.29
CA ARG A 402 8.59 6.03 38.17
C ARG A 402 9.29 5.44 36.95
N LEU A 403 9.84 6.29 36.09
CA LEU A 403 10.75 5.87 35.04
C LEU A 403 12.04 5.31 35.67
N VAL A 404 12.36 4.05 35.38
CA VAL A 404 13.54 3.36 35.94
C VAL A 404 14.61 3.06 34.90
N GLU A 405 14.23 2.98 33.63
CA GLU A 405 15.16 2.73 32.53
C GLU A 405 14.66 3.41 31.27
N GLN A 406 15.58 3.99 30.52
CA GLN A 406 15.34 4.50 29.18
C GLN A 406 16.45 4.01 28.26
N GLN A 407 16.09 3.30 27.20
CA GLN A 407 17.04 2.78 26.22
C GLN A 407 16.62 3.17 24.81
N ALA A 408 17.53 3.82 24.09
CA ALA A 408 17.34 4.18 22.69
C ALA A 408 17.80 3.04 21.76
N TYR A 409 17.00 2.78 20.73
CA TYR A 409 17.27 1.89 19.61
C TYR A 409 17.22 2.70 18.31
N TYR A 410 17.50 2.06 17.17
CA TYR A 410 17.35 2.72 15.89
C TYR A 410 15.87 3.01 15.63
N GLY A 411 15.49 4.30 15.68
CA GLY A 411 14.15 4.77 15.33
C GLY A 411 13.06 4.62 16.41
N PHE A 412 13.40 4.18 17.62
CA PHE A 412 12.47 4.17 18.76
C PHE A 412 13.22 4.13 20.10
N THR A 413 12.55 4.48 21.18
CA THR A 413 13.03 4.28 22.56
C THR A 413 12.11 3.30 23.28
N VAL A 414 12.69 2.61 24.26
CA VAL A 414 11.95 1.80 25.24
C VAL A 414 12.14 2.44 26.60
N ASP A 415 11.03 2.89 27.18
CA ASP A 415 10.97 3.52 28.49
C ASP A 415 10.29 2.55 29.47
N ILE A 416 10.98 2.15 30.54
CA ILE A 416 10.46 1.20 31.53
C ILE A 416 10.06 1.95 32.80
N TYR A 417 8.81 1.75 33.20
CA TYR A 417 8.21 2.33 34.38
C TYR A 417 7.93 1.26 35.43
N ASP A 418 8.29 1.56 36.67
CA ASP A 418 7.78 0.86 37.85
C ASP A 418 6.55 1.62 38.35
N LEU A 419 5.38 0.99 38.22
CA LEU A 419 4.09 1.58 38.54
C LEU A 419 3.76 1.49 40.03
N ALA A 420 2.99 2.47 40.50
CA ALA A 420 2.41 2.48 41.84
C ALA A 420 1.35 1.37 42.00
N SER A 421 1.08 0.95 43.25
CA SER A 421 0.07 -0.07 43.53
C SER A 421 -1.36 0.39 43.28
N ASP A 422 -1.61 1.69 43.38
CA ASP A 422 -2.90 2.37 43.28
C ASP A 422 -2.95 3.21 42.00
N LEU A 423 -3.04 2.52 40.86
CA LEU A 423 -3.15 3.14 39.54
C LEU A 423 -4.45 3.93 39.42
N ALA A 424 -4.34 5.19 39.01
CA ALA A 424 -5.46 6.06 38.69
C ALA A 424 -5.17 6.83 37.38
N PHE A 425 -5.47 6.18 36.25
CA PHE A 425 -5.41 6.79 34.92
C PHE A 425 -6.69 7.55 34.56
N ASP A 426 -7.30 8.25 35.52
CA ASP A 426 -8.57 8.97 35.35
C ASP A 426 -8.52 9.97 34.18
N SER A 427 -9.70 10.32 33.66
CA SER A 427 -9.80 11.34 32.63
C SER A 427 -9.33 12.69 33.21
N LEU A 428 -8.27 13.26 32.62
CA LEU A 428 -7.72 14.56 33.03
C LEU A 428 -8.79 15.66 33.19
N PRO A 429 -9.83 15.77 32.34
CA PRO A 429 -10.87 16.79 32.49
C PRO A 429 -11.58 16.79 33.85
N ASP A 430 -11.73 15.63 34.51
CA ASP A 430 -12.51 15.54 35.75
C ASP A 430 -11.77 16.10 36.99
N ARG A 431 -10.45 16.30 36.89
CA ARG A 431 -9.59 16.74 38.01
C ARG A 431 -9.12 18.20 37.88
N MET A 432 -9.51 18.93 36.84
CA MET A 432 -8.99 20.27 36.58
C MET A 432 -9.63 21.35 37.44
N HIS A 433 -8.80 22.29 37.91
CA HIS A 433 -9.23 23.56 38.48
C HIS A 433 -9.64 24.52 37.36
N ALA A 434 -10.75 25.23 37.54
CA ALA A 434 -11.20 26.23 36.57
C ALA A 434 -10.25 27.44 36.50
N SER A 435 -10.09 27.97 35.29
CA SER A 435 -9.38 29.22 35.02
C SER A 435 -10.13 30.04 33.97
N GLU A 436 -10.00 31.36 34.03
CA GLU A 436 -10.59 32.30 33.07
C GLU A 436 -9.51 33.15 32.38
N ALA A 437 -8.25 32.70 32.41
CA ALA A 437 -7.14 33.44 31.83
C ALA A 437 -7.29 33.50 30.29
N ALA A 438 -7.53 34.70 29.77
CA ALA A 438 -7.68 34.96 28.35
C ALA A 438 -6.38 35.48 27.72
N PHE A 439 -6.11 35.02 26.51
CA PHE A 439 -4.93 35.38 25.72
C PHE A 439 -5.36 35.96 24.36
N GLY A 440 -4.52 36.84 23.79
CA GLY A 440 -4.85 37.56 22.57
C GLY A 440 -5.97 38.59 22.79
N ASP A 441 -6.92 38.66 21.86
CA ASP A 441 -8.15 39.47 21.94
C ASP A 441 -9.32 38.73 22.62
N GLY A 442 -9.03 37.66 23.37
CA GLY A 442 -10.03 36.76 23.96
C GLY A 442 -10.41 35.58 23.06
N SER A 443 -9.67 35.38 21.95
CA SER A 443 -9.85 34.24 21.06
C SER A 443 -9.45 32.90 21.68
N LEU A 444 -8.57 32.91 22.70
CA LEU A 444 -8.04 31.72 23.37
C LEU A 444 -8.11 31.90 24.89
N THR A 445 -8.69 30.92 25.58
CA THR A 445 -8.85 30.91 27.03
C THR A 445 -8.21 29.64 27.60
N LEU A 446 -7.44 29.79 28.68
CA LEU A 446 -7.06 28.68 29.54
C LEU A 446 -8.25 28.39 30.46
N SER A 447 -9.06 27.38 30.13
CA SER A 447 -10.29 27.05 30.85
C SER A 447 -10.06 26.20 32.10
N GLY A 448 -8.95 25.44 32.11
CA GLY A 448 -8.65 24.54 33.22
C GLY A 448 -7.17 24.21 33.35
N TYR A 449 -6.74 23.85 34.55
CA TYR A 449 -5.40 23.37 34.82
C TYR A 449 -5.38 22.36 35.97
N VAL A 450 -4.41 21.45 35.96
CA VAL A 450 -4.12 20.55 37.07
C VAL A 450 -2.62 20.26 37.08
N HIS A 451 -2.02 20.20 38.27
CA HIS A 451 -0.58 19.98 38.42
C HIS A 451 -0.28 19.02 39.56
N GLY A 452 0.91 18.43 39.54
CA GLY A 452 1.44 17.70 40.69
C GLY A 452 1.66 18.64 41.89
N GLU A 453 1.48 18.14 43.11
CA GLU A 453 1.60 18.95 44.33
C GLU A 453 3.05 19.25 44.71
N ALA A 454 3.94 18.27 44.54
CA ALA A 454 5.37 18.39 44.86
C ALA A 454 6.18 17.36 44.07
N ALA A 455 7.44 17.71 43.76
CA ALA A 455 8.44 16.80 43.22
C ALA A 455 9.80 17.10 43.89
N LEU A 456 10.66 16.10 44.04
CA LEU A 456 12.04 16.34 44.46
C LEU A 456 12.84 17.01 43.33
N SER A 457 14.00 17.57 43.68
CA SER A 457 14.97 18.02 42.67
C SER A 457 15.31 16.85 41.76
N ASP A 458 15.31 17.09 40.45
CA ASP A 458 15.55 16.11 39.38
C ASP A 458 14.45 15.03 39.21
N GLU A 459 13.28 15.20 39.86
CA GLU A 459 12.07 14.42 39.56
C GLU A 459 11.10 15.21 38.66
N PRO A 460 10.35 14.53 37.78
CA PRO A 460 9.39 15.19 36.90
C PRO A 460 8.22 15.77 37.71
N LEU A 461 7.95 17.06 37.53
CA LEU A 461 6.71 17.70 37.94
C LEU A 461 5.78 17.81 36.73
N TRP A 462 4.58 17.26 36.84
CA TRP A 462 3.62 17.26 35.73
C TRP A 462 2.62 18.42 35.86
N LEU A 463 2.19 18.92 34.70
CA LEU A 463 1.17 19.95 34.54
C LEU A 463 0.33 19.61 33.32
N ALA A 464 -1.00 19.64 33.47
CA ALA A 464 -1.93 19.58 32.36
C ALA A 464 -2.72 20.90 32.28
N LEU A 465 -2.84 21.42 31.06
CA LEU A 465 -3.54 22.66 30.76
C LEU A 465 -4.64 22.37 29.74
N GLN A 466 -5.85 22.88 30.01
CA GLN A 466 -6.96 22.81 29.08
C GLN A 466 -7.21 24.18 28.46
N TRP A 467 -7.15 24.20 27.14
CA TRP A 467 -7.31 25.39 26.32
C TRP A 467 -8.62 25.31 25.56
N GLN A 468 -9.30 26.44 25.44
CA GLN A 468 -10.50 26.61 24.64
C GLN A 468 -10.30 27.78 23.69
N ALA A 469 -10.49 27.54 22.39
CA ALA A 469 -10.52 28.60 21.40
C ALA A 469 -11.98 28.92 21.05
N SER A 470 -12.33 30.21 20.99
CA SER A 470 -13.66 30.67 20.58
C SER A 470 -13.81 30.81 19.06
N THR A 471 -12.68 30.81 18.34
CA THR A 471 -12.61 30.75 16.87
C THR A 471 -11.43 29.87 16.47
N PRO A 472 -11.46 29.19 15.30
CA PRO A 472 -10.33 28.39 14.82
C PRO A 472 -9.05 29.24 14.73
N PRO A 473 -7.97 28.83 15.42
CA PRO A 473 -6.69 29.49 15.26
C PRO A 473 -6.24 29.47 13.79
N GLY A 474 -5.89 30.64 13.24
CA GLY A 474 -5.38 30.72 11.85
C GLY A 474 -3.93 30.21 11.67
N ARG A 475 -3.32 29.68 12.73
CA ARG A 475 -1.95 29.16 12.78
C ARG A 475 -1.79 28.23 13.99
N ASP A 476 -0.76 27.40 13.95
CA ASP A 476 -0.38 26.60 15.11
C ASP A 476 0.09 27.48 16.27
N LEU A 477 -0.45 27.19 17.44
CA LEU A 477 -0.17 27.89 18.69
C LEU A 477 0.75 27.04 19.56
N LYS A 478 1.58 27.73 20.35
CA LYS A 478 2.49 27.13 21.32
C LYS A 478 2.25 27.76 22.67
N ALA A 479 2.15 26.95 23.71
CA ALA A 479 2.15 27.41 25.10
C ALA A 479 3.55 27.22 25.69
N ALA A 480 4.06 28.27 26.32
CA ALA A 480 5.27 28.22 27.13
C ALA A 480 4.86 28.31 28.60
N VAL A 481 5.33 27.37 29.41
CA VAL A 481 5.10 27.32 30.85
C VAL A 481 6.44 27.51 31.54
N THR A 482 6.52 28.48 32.45
CA THR A 482 7.73 28.78 33.20
C THR A 482 7.44 28.65 34.69
N LEU A 483 8.20 27.78 35.37
CA LEU A 483 8.21 27.71 36.83
C LEU A 483 9.24 28.71 37.35
N VAL A 484 8.81 29.62 38.23
CA VAL A 484 9.67 30.63 38.84
C VAL A 484 9.73 30.47 40.35
N ASP A 485 10.89 30.76 40.95
CA ASP A 485 11.03 30.82 42.40
C ASP A 485 10.41 32.12 42.96
N PRO A 486 10.26 32.25 44.30
CA PRO A 486 9.71 33.47 44.91
C PRO A 486 10.55 34.75 44.67
N ALA A 487 11.81 34.62 44.25
CA ALA A 487 12.67 35.73 43.86
C ALA A 487 12.56 36.08 42.36
N GLY A 488 11.77 35.32 41.59
CA GLY A 488 11.55 35.51 40.16
C GLY A 488 12.57 34.82 39.26
N HIS A 489 13.44 33.96 39.78
CA HIS A 489 14.35 33.17 38.96
C HIS A 489 13.60 32.04 38.27
N VAL A 490 13.90 31.82 36.99
CA VAL A 490 13.35 30.69 36.23
C VAL A 490 14.02 29.40 36.71
N ILE A 491 13.20 28.48 37.23
CA ILE A 491 13.64 27.14 37.63
C ILE A 491 13.64 26.22 36.40
N VAL A 492 12.52 26.18 35.68
CA VAL A 492 12.35 25.38 34.46
C VAL A 492 11.36 26.05 33.53
N GLN A 493 11.53 25.85 32.22
CA GLN A 493 10.56 26.24 31.21
C GLN A 493 10.32 25.04 30.27
N ASP A 494 9.06 24.81 29.93
CA ASP A 494 8.66 23.86 28.89
C ASP A 494 7.74 24.53 27.87
N ASP A 495 7.89 24.13 26.62
CA ASP A 495 7.27 24.74 25.45
C ASP A 495 6.56 23.65 24.63
N GLN A 496 5.23 23.66 24.61
CA GLN A 496 4.42 22.64 23.94
C GLN A 496 3.50 23.24 22.88
N LEU A 497 3.39 22.58 21.72
CA LEU A 497 2.37 22.93 20.72
C LEU A 497 0.98 22.60 21.26
N LEU A 498 0.02 23.50 21.02
CA LEU A 498 -1.36 23.26 21.40
C LEU A 498 -1.99 22.26 20.44
N ARG A 499 -2.51 21.17 21.02
CA ARG A 499 -3.13 20.04 20.32
C ARG A 499 -4.49 19.72 20.91
N ASN A 500 -5.40 19.21 20.08
CA ASN A 500 -6.72 18.76 20.56
C ASN A 500 -6.62 17.38 21.24
N ALA A 501 -7.76 16.84 21.66
CA ALA A 501 -7.84 15.55 22.35
C ALA A 501 -7.31 14.37 21.53
N ALA A 502 -7.28 14.45 20.20
CA ALA A 502 -6.75 13.41 19.31
C ALA A 502 -5.28 13.64 18.91
N GLY A 503 -4.66 14.71 19.42
CA GLY A 503 -3.28 15.10 19.07
C GLY A 503 -3.16 16.01 17.85
N GLU A 504 -4.26 16.42 17.22
CA GLU A 504 -4.24 17.25 16.02
C GLU A 504 -3.90 18.71 16.34
N SER A 505 -3.28 19.38 15.37
CA SER A 505 -2.75 20.72 15.55
C SER A 505 -3.82 21.80 15.79
N SER A 506 -3.44 22.89 16.45
CA SER A 506 -4.37 23.99 16.77
C SER A 506 -4.98 24.67 15.56
N VAL A 507 -4.32 24.66 14.40
CA VAL A 507 -4.92 25.18 13.15
C VAL A 507 -6.09 24.33 12.63
N SER A 508 -6.16 23.05 13.00
CA SER A 508 -7.23 22.14 12.57
C SER A 508 -8.38 22.04 13.56
N TRP A 509 -8.38 22.88 14.62
CA TRP A 509 -9.47 22.87 15.58
C TRP A 509 -10.79 23.28 14.92
N PRO A 510 -11.89 22.57 15.22
CA PRO A 510 -13.19 22.91 14.67
C PRO A 510 -13.65 24.31 15.14
N ALA A 511 -14.48 24.93 14.32
CA ALA A 511 -15.10 26.22 14.61
C ALA A 511 -16.20 26.14 15.66
#